data_AF-A0A4Y8X291-F1
#
_entry.id   AF-A0A4Y8X291-F1
#
_cell.length_a   1.000
_cell.length_b   1.000
_cell.length_c   1.000
_cell.angle_alpha   90.00
_cell.angle_beta   90.00
_cell.angle_gamma   90.00
#
_symmetry.space_group_name_H-M   'P 1'
#
loop_
_entity.id
_entity.type
_entity.pdbx_description
1 polymer ?
#
loop_
_entity_poly.entity_id
_entity_poly.type
_entity_poly.pdbx_seq_one_letter_code
_entity_poly.pdbx_strand_id
1 'polypeptide(L)'
;MTARPAAALPGVWGLTTAVPASAGAAVAVSGAGSPARPDDAALRERVRAALSAVWGEDPGPLGLARRCPACGSGEHGAPRLTGLPAGRRVLVSLSGVADDDGAPLRVAAWWTPGPAPAPPGSGLGLDLERIDAPALAAPDGLGGVGFSTAERTWLAGLAPADRPAARARLWTRKEALVKAAGTGFTGDPADVPALSPGPGDAVVDLGQELLRAAGLPPAVRGALALRVPTR
;
A
#
# COMPACT_ATOMS: atom_id res chain seq x y z
N MET A 1 -9.37 13.40 3.94
CA MET A 1 -8.60 12.28 4.51
C MET A 1 -9.50 11.56 5.51
N THR A 2 -9.71 10.27 5.33
CA THR A 2 -10.68 9.49 6.12
C THR A 2 -9.93 8.46 6.95
N ALA A 3 -9.76 8.72 8.24
CA ALA A 3 -9.38 7.69 9.20
C ALA A 3 -10.55 6.71 9.32
N ARG A 4 -10.29 5.40 9.22
CA ARG A 4 -11.34 4.39 9.33
C ARG A 4 -11.00 3.39 10.43
N PRO A 5 -11.88 3.16 11.43
CA PRO A 5 -11.84 1.92 12.16
C PRO A 5 -12.28 0.81 11.20
N ALA A 6 -11.44 -0.20 10.96
CA ALA A 6 -11.90 -1.40 10.26
C ALA A 6 -12.17 -2.45 11.32
N ALA A 7 -13.38 -3.02 11.34
CA ALA A 7 -13.71 -4.15 12.21
C ALA A 7 -12.76 -5.35 12.02
N ALA A 8 -11.99 -5.39 10.92
CA ALA A 8 -11.01 -6.42 10.59
C ALA A 8 -9.53 -6.02 10.83
N LEU A 9 -9.21 -4.76 11.17
CA LEU A 9 -7.84 -4.31 11.44
C LEU A 9 -7.78 -3.65 12.83
N PRO A 10 -7.03 -4.20 13.82
CA PRO A 10 -6.87 -3.52 15.10
C PRO A 10 -6.17 -2.17 14.91
N GLY A 11 -6.48 -1.15 15.72
CA GLY A 11 -5.85 0.17 15.65
C GLY A 11 -6.54 1.15 14.69
N VAL A 12 -5.81 2.19 14.27
CA VAL A 12 -6.31 3.25 13.38
C VAL A 12 -5.46 3.30 12.12
N TRP A 13 -6.12 3.40 10.97
CA TRP A 13 -5.45 3.54 9.68
C TRP A 13 -6.15 4.58 8.79
N GLY A 14 -5.44 5.00 7.74
CA GLY A 14 -5.97 5.87 6.71
C GLY A 14 -5.16 5.82 5.42
N LEU A 15 -5.72 6.45 4.39
CA LEU A 15 -5.06 6.71 3.11
C LEU A 15 -4.83 8.20 2.92
N THR A 16 -3.66 8.55 2.40
CA THR A 16 -3.29 9.90 2.00
C THR A 16 -2.72 9.84 0.59
N THR A 17 -3.28 10.61 -0.32
CA THR A 17 -2.76 10.75 -1.69
C THR A 17 -1.88 11.97 -1.80
N ALA A 18 -0.86 11.95 -2.64
CA ALA A 18 -0.23 13.14 -3.16
C ALA A 18 -0.50 13.14 -4.67
N VAL A 19 -1.15 14.19 -5.12
CA VAL A 19 -1.13 14.54 -6.54
C VAL A 19 0.27 15.12 -6.78
N PRO A 20 1.01 14.72 -7.83
CA PRO A 20 2.24 15.40 -8.17
C PRO A 20 1.95 16.90 -8.29
N ALA A 21 2.84 17.74 -7.77
CA ALA A 21 2.81 19.14 -8.17
C ALA A 21 2.92 19.15 -9.70
N SER A 22 1.97 19.80 -10.38
CA SER A 22 1.97 19.97 -11.84
C SER A 22 3.40 20.21 -12.33
N ALA A 23 3.83 19.45 -13.34
CA ALA A 23 5.16 19.53 -13.94
C ALA A 23 5.56 21.00 -14.20
N GLY A 24 6.34 21.58 -13.28
CA GLY A 24 6.53 23.02 -13.25
C GLY A 24 7.00 23.58 -11.92
N ALA A 25 7.86 22.87 -11.18
CA ALA A 25 8.65 23.47 -10.10
C ALA A 25 9.90 22.62 -9.83
N ALA A 26 10.99 22.93 -10.52
CA ALA A 26 12.31 22.50 -10.11
C ALA A 26 12.67 23.20 -8.80
N VAL A 27 13.00 22.45 -7.75
CA VAL A 27 13.88 22.95 -6.67
C VAL A 27 14.85 21.85 -6.30
N ALA A 28 16.12 22.09 -6.62
CA ALA A 28 17.27 21.33 -6.16
C ALA A 28 17.65 21.73 -4.73
N VAL A 29 18.10 20.78 -3.90
CA VAL A 29 19.24 20.96 -2.97
C VAL A 29 19.96 19.61 -2.78
N SER A 30 21.28 19.66 -2.90
CA SER A 30 22.27 18.59 -2.81
C SER A 30 22.54 18.12 -1.37
N GLY A 31 22.80 16.83 -1.20
CA GLY A 31 23.35 16.22 0.02
C GLY A 31 23.47 14.70 -0.17
N ALA A 32 24.61 14.10 0.19
CA ALA A 32 24.92 12.70 -0.09
C ALA A 32 23.87 11.74 0.49
N GLY A 33 23.04 11.21 -0.40
CA GLY A 33 21.92 10.32 -0.17
C GLY A 33 20.96 10.50 -1.35
N SER A 34 20.50 9.41 -1.98
CA SER A 34 19.62 9.53 -3.15
C SER A 34 18.45 10.47 -2.83
N PRO A 35 18.22 11.53 -3.63
CA PRO A 35 17.23 12.54 -3.31
C PRO A 35 15.86 11.88 -3.15
N ALA A 36 15.19 12.16 -2.03
CA ALA A 36 13.81 11.73 -1.83
C ALA A 36 12.96 12.26 -3.00
N ARG A 37 12.14 11.39 -3.61
CA ARG A 37 11.26 11.84 -4.70
C ARG A 37 10.35 12.94 -4.16
N PRO A 38 10.13 14.07 -4.87
CA PRO A 38 9.34 15.20 -4.38
C PRO A 38 7.97 14.80 -3.83
N ASP A 39 7.31 13.82 -4.45
CA ASP A 39 6.02 13.27 -4.00
C ASP A 39 6.07 12.62 -2.61
N ASP A 40 7.21 12.05 -2.21
CA ASP A 40 7.38 11.43 -0.89
C ASP A 40 7.34 12.50 0.23
N ALA A 41 7.81 13.73 -0.04
CA ALA A 41 7.73 14.81 0.93
C ALA A 41 6.29 15.28 1.16
N ALA A 42 5.51 15.46 0.08
CA ALA A 42 4.10 15.84 0.17
C ALA A 42 3.25 14.75 0.84
N LEU A 43 3.50 13.47 0.51
CA LEU A 43 2.86 12.34 1.18
C LEU A 43 3.18 12.33 2.67
N ARG A 44 4.45 12.51 3.04
CA ARG A 44 4.90 12.51 4.43
C ARG A 44 4.27 13.62 5.25
N GLU A 45 4.11 14.82 4.70
CA GLU A 45 3.41 15.91 5.39
C GLU A 45 1.92 15.60 5.57
N ARG A 46 1.26 15.00 4.57
CA ARG A 46 -0.13 14.55 4.73
C ARG A 46 -0.28 13.44 5.78
N VAL A 47 0.65 12.50 5.82
CA VAL A 47 0.70 11.46 6.88
C VAL A 47 0.93 12.10 8.24
N ARG A 48 1.83 13.08 8.36
CA ARG A 48 2.06 13.83 9.60
C ARG A 48 0.78 14.49 10.09
N ALA A 49 0.11 15.27 9.23
CA ALA A 49 -1.16 15.92 9.57
C ALA A 49 -2.23 14.90 10.00
N ALA A 50 -2.24 13.71 9.37
CA ALA A 50 -3.11 12.61 9.75
C ALA A 50 -2.87 12.13 11.17
N LEU A 51 -1.61 11.87 11.49
CA LEU A 51 -1.18 11.40 12.80
C LEU A 51 -1.45 12.47 13.86
N SER A 52 -1.25 13.76 13.55
CA SER A 52 -1.58 14.86 14.46
C SER A 52 -3.06 14.85 14.85
N ALA A 53 -3.94 14.66 13.88
CA ALA A 53 -5.38 14.58 14.13
C ALA A 53 -5.76 13.35 14.98
N VAL A 54 -5.09 12.21 14.79
CA VAL A 54 -5.36 10.98 15.54
C VAL A 54 -4.77 11.02 16.96
N TRP A 55 -3.59 11.60 17.14
CA TRP A 55 -2.90 11.63 18.43
C TRP A 55 -3.26 12.84 19.28
N GLY A 56 -3.87 13.88 18.70
CA GLY A 56 -4.16 15.14 19.37
C GLY A 56 -2.92 16.00 19.64
N GLU A 57 -1.78 15.63 19.08
CA GLU A 57 -0.48 16.31 19.24
C GLU A 57 0.33 16.20 17.94
N ASP A 58 1.18 17.18 17.65
CA ASP A 58 2.07 17.13 16.48
C ASP A 58 3.17 16.08 16.70
N PRO A 59 3.31 15.08 15.82
CA PRO A 59 4.38 14.08 15.93
C PRO A 59 5.77 14.66 15.62
N GLY A 60 5.85 15.90 15.17
CA GLY A 60 7.09 16.57 14.77
C GLY A 60 7.46 16.28 13.31
N PRO A 61 8.65 16.75 12.87
CA PRO A 61 9.12 16.50 11.51
C PRO A 61 9.42 15.01 11.32
N LEU A 62 8.65 14.37 10.45
CA LEU A 62 8.84 12.97 10.11
C LEU A 62 9.90 12.84 9.02
N GLY A 63 10.71 11.79 9.07
CA GLY A 63 11.55 11.31 7.97
C GLY A 63 10.94 10.11 7.25
N LEU A 64 11.41 9.80 6.04
CA LEU A 64 11.08 8.56 5.34
C LEU A 64 12.39 7.84 4.99
N ALA A 65 12.54 6.62 5.47
CA ALA A 65 13.70 5.79 5.23
C ALA A 65 13.28 4.44 4.64
N ARG A 66 14.22 3.79 3.96
CA ARG A 66 14.11 2.39 3.53
C ARG A 66 15.35 1.65 3.96
N ARG A 67 15.19 0.35 4.23
CA ARG A 67 16.30 -0.56 4.41
C ARG A 67 15.87 -1.96 4.04
N CYS A 68 16.49 -2.54 3.02
CA CYS A 68 16.26 -3.92 2.69
C CYS A 68 16.84 -4.84 3.78
N PRO A 69 16.05 -5.78 4.33
CA PRO A 69 16.56 -6.72 5.33
C PRO A 69 17.56 -7.74 4.74
N ALA A 70 17.51 -7.99 3.42
CA ALA A 70 18.37 -8.97 2.76
C ALA A 70 19.76 -8.42 2.41
N CYS A 71 19.83 -7.25 1.75
CA CYS A 71 21.11 -6.68 1.28
C CYS A 71 21.53 -5.41 2.02
N GLY A 72 20.68 -4.84 2.88
CA GLY A 72 20.97 -3.61 3.62
C GLY A 72 20.83 -2.30 2.82
N SER A 73 20.51 -2.36 1.51
CA SER A 73 20.35 -1.17 0.66
C SER A 73 19.25 -0.23 1.16
N GLY A 74 19.47 1.08 1.03
CA GLY A 74 18.48 2.13 1.27
C GLY A 74 17.65 2.49 0.03
N GLU A 75 17.95 1.92 -1.14
CA GLU A 75 17.22 2.20 -2.38
C GLU A 75 15.88 1.45 -2.44
N HIS A 76 15.79 0.30 -1.75
CA HIS A 76 14.61 -0.54 -1.72
C HIS A 76 14.31 -1.09 -0.32
N GLY A 77 13.21 -1.83 -0.21
CA GLY A 77 12.67 -2.32 1.05
C GLY A 77 11.46 -1.52 1.51
N ALA A 78 10.78 -2.07 2.53
CA ALA A 78 9.59 -1.47 3.09
C ALA A 78 9.91 -0.06 3.65
N PRO A 79 9.11 0.96 3.30
CA PRO A 79 9.30 2.30 3.82
C PRO A 79 9.00 2.36 5.32
N ARG A 80 9.73 3.22 6.04
CA ARG A 80 9.57 3.46 7.47
C ARG A 80 9.60 4.94 7.75
N LEU A 81 8.72 5.40 8.64
CA LEU A 81 8.80 6.75 9.17
C LEU A 81 9.89 6.82 10.25
N THR A 82 10.67 7.90 10.23
CA THR A 82 11.66 8.22 11.26
C THR A 82 11.30 9.54 11.95
N GLY A 83 11.93 9.83 13.10
CA GLY A 83 11.61 11.03 13.88
C GLY A 83 10.31 10.93 14.69
N LEU A 84 9.75 9.72 14.84
CA LEU A 84 8.54 9.51 15.65
C LEU A 84 8.81 9.79 17.15
N PRO A 85 7.82 10.33 17.89
CA PRO A 85 7.93 10.50 19.33
C PRO A 85 8.19 9.17 20.06
N ALA A 86 8.82 9.24 21.23
CA ALA A 86 9.09 8.07 22.06
C ALA A 86 7.80 7.29 22.35
N GLY A 87 7.85 5.96 22.24
CA GLY A 87 6.69 5.09 22.45
C GLY A 87 5.68 5.05 21.29
N ARG A 88 5.68 6.02 20.35
CA ARG A 88 4.81 5.97 19.17
C ARG A 88 5.34 4.98 18.13
N ARG A 89 4.42 4.39 17.39
CA ARG A 89 4.70 3.47 16.28
C ARG A 89 3.74 3.76 15.14
N VAL A 90 4.27 3.77 13.92
CA VAL A 90 3.49 3.91 12.70
C VAL A 90 4.10 3.00 11.65
N LEU A 91 3.25 2.24 10.97
CA LEU A 91 3.58 1.53 9.74
C LEU A 91 3.12 2.38 8.57
N VAL A 92 3.91 2.43 7.51
CA VAL A 92 3.57 3.15 6.28
C VAL A 92 3.80 2.23 5.09
N SER A 93 2.96 2.34 4.08
CA SER A 93 3.12 1.65 2.81
C SER A 93 2.81 2.61 1.67
N LEU A 94 3.55 2.52 0.57
CA LEU A 94 3.45 3.43 -0.55
C LEU A 94 3.11 2.64 -1.81
N SER A 95 2.10 3.09 -2.56
CA SER A 95 1.77 2.57 -3.88
C SER A 95 1.63 3.70 -4.89
N GLY A 96 1.76 3.38 -6.17
CA GLY A 96 1.54 4.32 -7.27
C GLY A 96 0.59 3.70 -8.29
N VAL A 97 -0.21 4.54 -8.94
CA VAL A 97 -1.14 4.14 -10.00
C VAL A 97 -1.26 5.28 -11.01
N ALA A 98 -1.67 5.00 -12.25
CA ALA A 98 -1.94 6.06 -13.23
C ALA A 98 -3.37 6.62 -13.08
N ASP A 99 -3.49 7.93 -13.24
CA ASP A 99 -4.77 8.61 -13.46
C ASP A 99 -5.36 8.26 -14.84
N ASP A 100 -6.57 8.72 -15.13
CA ASP A 100 -7.24 8.48 -16.42
C ASP A 100 -6.47 9.12 -17.60
N ASP A 101 -5.81 10.25 -17.37
CA ASP A 101 -4.93 10.90 -18.36
C ASP A 101 -3.50 10.31 -18.37
N GLY A 102 -3.26 9.22 -17.64
CA GLY A 102 -1.95 8.57 -17.53
C GLY A 102 -0.97 9.24 -16.56
N ALA A 103 -1.37 10.35 -15.92
CA ALA A 103 -0.54 11.03 -14.93
C ALA A 103 -0.25 10.12 -13.72
N PRO A 104 0.98 10.05 -13.19
CA PRO A 104 1.28 9.21 -12.04
C PRO A 104 0.63 9.78 -10.77
N LEU A 105 -0.10 8.95 -10.03
CA LEU A 105 -0.62 9.24 -8.70
C LEU A 105 0.16 8.42 -7.67
N ARG A 106 0.48 9.04 -6.53
CA ARG A 106 1.12 8.33 -5.42
C ARG A 106 0.26 8.36 -4.18
N VAL A 107 0.20 7.23 -3.49
CA VAL A 107 -0.66 7.01 -2.34
C VAL A 107 0.13 6.39 -1.21
N ALA A 108 -0.03 6.94 -0.02
CA ALA A 108 0.45 6.35 1.22
C ALA A 108 -0.72 5.81 2.03
N ALA A 109 -0.60 4.56 2.48
CA ALA A 109 -1.36 4.06 3.60
C ALA A 109 -0.51 4.20 4.87
N TRP A 110 -1.17 4.51 5.98
CA TRP A 110 -0.53 4.53 7.29
C TRP A 110 -1.41 3.80 8.29
N TRP A 111 -0.77 3.19 9.28
CA TRP A 111 -1.41 2.49 10.37
C TRP A 111 -0.66 2.79 11.66
N THR A 112 -1.39 3.08 12.73
CA THR A 112 -0.86 3.22 14.07
C THR A 112 -1.61 2.27 15.00
N PRO A 113 -0.91 1.53 15.87
CA PRO A 113 -1.59 0.70 16.84
C PRO A 113 -2.44 1.57 17.77
N GLY A 114 -3.48 0.96 18.35
CA GLY A 114 -4.19 1.56 19.47
C GLY A 114 -3.33 1.58 20.75
N PRO A 115 -3.90 1.49 21.95
CA PRO A 115 -3.15 1.56 23.20
C PRO A 115 -2.11 0.43 23.40
N ALA A 116 -2.24 -0.70 22.70
CA ALA A 116 -1.27 -1.79 22.76
C ALA A 116 -0.19 -1.64 21.68
N PRO A 117 1.10 -1.80 21.99
CA PRO A 117 2.16 -1.69 20.98
C PRO A 117 2.05 -2.79 19.92
N ALA A 118 2.37 -2.42 18.68
CA ALA A 118 2.49 -3.40 17.60
C ALA A 118 3.66 -4.38 17.90
N PRO A 119 3.46 -5.70 17.79
CA PRO A 119 4.54 -6.66 17.94
C PRO A 119 5.69 -6.39 16.96
N PRO A 120 6.95 -6.67 17.34
CA PRO A 120 8.06 -6.72 16.40
C PRO A 120 7.71 -7.63 15.21
N GLY A 121 8.07 -7.22 14.00
CA GLY A 121 7.74 -7.95 12.77
C GLY A 121 6.37 -7.61 12.17
N SER A 122 5.60 -6.70 12.78
CA SER A 122 4.38 -6.17 12.14
C SER A 122 4.71 -5.38 10.88
N GLY A 123 3.83 -5.43 9.88
CA GLY A 123 4.05 -4.75 8.60
C GLY A 123 2.75 -4.34 7.90
N LEU A 124 2.84 -3.33 7.03
CA LEU A 124 1.70 -2.76 6.30
C LEU A 124 2.00 -2.77 4.80
N GLY A 125 1.06 -3.25 4.01
CA GLY A 125 1.15 -3.31 2.56
C GLY A 125 -0.04 -2.66 1.89
N LEU A 126 0.21 -1.65 1.05
CA LEU A 126 -0.77 -1.04 0.17
C LEU A 126 -0.44 -1.43 -1.27
N ASP A 127 -1.46 -1.84 -2.00
CA ASP A 127 -1.37 -1.96 -3.45
C ASP A 127 -2.58 -1.38 -4.17
N LEU A 128 -2.35 -0.83 -5.36
CA LEU A 128 -3.31 -0.10 -6.18
C LEU A 128 -3.06 -0.40 -7.65
N GLU A 129 -4.11 -0.78 -8.38
CA GLU A 129 -4.00 -1.20 -9.78
C GLU A 129 -5.19 -0.73 -10.59
N ARG A 130 -4.95 -0.41 -11.86
CA ARG A 130 -6.04 -0.14 -12.79
C ARG A 130 -6.59 -1.44 -13.38
N ILE A 131 -7.90 -1.53 -13.48
CA ILE A 131 -8.58 -2.69 -14.09
C ILE A 131 -8.25 -2.84 -15.57
N ASP A 132 -8.05 -1.72 -16.26
CA ASP A 132 -7.74 -1.64 -17.69
C ASP A 132 -6.24 -1.78 -17.97
N ALA A 133 -5.40 -1.97 -16.95
CA ALA A 133 -3.98 -2.25 -17.16
C ALA A 133 -3.83 -3.52 -18.02
N PRO A 134 -2.97 -3.51 -19.06
CA PRO A 134 -2.84 -4.64 -19.98
C PRO A 134 -2.62 -5.99 -19.29
N ALA A 135 -1.84 -6.00 -18.20
CA ALA A 135 -1.54 -7.18 -17.40
C ALA A 135 -2.77 -7.82 -16.72
N LEU A 136 -3.82 -7.02 -16.49
CA LEU A 136 -5.04 -7.40 -15.78
C LEU A 136 -6.27 -7.45 -16.71
N ALA A 137 -6.24 -6.77 -17.85
CA ALA A 137 -7.32 -6.74 -18.82
C ALA A 137 -7.48 -8.07 -19.57
N ALA A 138 -6.37 -8.79 -19.82
CA ALA A 138 -6.36 -10.00 -20.63
C ALA A 138 -6.02 -11.29 -19.84
N PRO A 139 -6.55 -12.47 -20.22
CA PRO A 139 -6.26 -13.75 -19.55
C PRO A 139 -4.80 -14.22 -19.69
N ASP A 140 -4.12 -13.82 -20.76
CA ASP A 140 -2.74 -14.18 -21.10
C ASP A 140 -1.69 -13.22 -20.50
N GLY A 141 -2.12 -12.14 -19.85
CA GLY A 141 -1.26 -11.26 -19.06
C GLY A 141 -0.75 -11.94 -17.79
N LEU A 142 -1.22 -11.50 -16.62
CA LEU A 142 -0.90 -12.16 -15.34
C LEU A 142 -1.49 -13.58 -15.23
N GLY A 143 -2.44 -13.97 -16.09
CA GLY A 143 -3.26 -15.17 -15.92
C GLY A 143 -2.54 -16.51 -16.06
N GLY A 144 -1.33 -16.54 -16.62
CA GLY A 144 -0.51 -17.76 -16.70
C GLY A 144 0.30 -18.05 -15.43
N VAL A 145 0.87 -17.01 -14.80
CA VAL A 145 1.92 -17.15 -13.76
C VAL A 145 1.58 -16.44 -12.44
N GLY A 146 0.63 -15.51 -12.43
CA GLY A 146 0.32 -14.70 -11.24
C GLY A 146 -0.69 -15.32 -10.27
N PHE A 147 -1.48 -16.30 -10.73
CA PHE A 147 -2.62 -16.84 -9.98
C PHE A 147 -2.50 -18.35 -9.78
N SER A 148 -2.90 -18.81 -8.59
CA SER A 148 -2.99 -20.24 -8.26
C SER A 148 -4.09 -20.94 -9.06
N THR A 149 -4.07 -22.27 -9.08
CA THR A 149 -5.15 -23.06 -9.69
C THR A 149 -6.53 -22.76 -9.09
N ALA A 150 -6.61 -22.55 -7.77
CA ALA A 150 -7.86 -22.19 -7.11
C ALA A 150 -8.35 -20.80 -7.54
N GLU A 151 -7.45 -19.81 -7.63
CA GLU A 151 -7.77 -18.46 -8.11
C GLU A 151 -8.22 -18.45 -9.56
N ARG A 152 -7.53 -19.20 -10.44
CA ARG A 152 -7.94 -19.36 -11.85
C ARG A 152 -9.31 -20.02 -11.98
N THR A 153 -9.58 -21.04 -11.17
CA THR A 153 -10.89 -21.72 -11.16
C THR A 153 -11.99 -20.76 -10.71
N TRP A 154 -11.74 -19.98 -9.65
CA TRP A 154 -12.68 -18.96 -9.18
C TRP A 154 -12.93 -17.89 -10.25
N LEU A 155 -11.87 -17.37 -10.90
CA LEU A 155 -11.99 -16.40 -12.00
C LEU A 155 -12.77 -16.95 -13.19
N ALA A 156 -12.59 -18.23 -13.54
CA ALA A 156 -13.29 -18.88 -14.65
C ALA A 156 -14.80 -18.99 -14.40
N GLY A 157 -15.21 -19.10 -13.13
CA GLY A 157 -16.62 -19.10 -12.70
C GLY A 157 -17.33 -17.75 -12.81
N LEU A 158 -16.60 -16.65 -13.02
CA LEU A 158 -17.18 -15.31 -13.16
C LEU A 158 -17.60 -15.01 -14.61
N ALA A 159 -18.60 -14.14 -14.76
CA ALA A 159 -18.97 -13.59 -16.06
C ALA A 159 -17.77 -12.87 -16.70
N PRO A 160 -17.55 -12.95 -18.02
CA PRO A 160 -16.38 -12.36 -18.66
C PRO A 160 -16.13 -10.88 -18.33
N ALA A 161 -17.20 -10.09 -18.18
CA ALA A 161 -17.14 -8.67 -17.83
C ALA A 161 -16.57 -8.39 -16.42
N ASP A 162 -16.72 -9.32 -15.47
CA ASP A 162 -16.27 -9.14 -14.09
C ASP A 162 -14.82 -9.59 -13.87
N ARG A 163 -14.27 -10.38 -14.79
CA ARG A 163 -12.95 -11.00 -14.65
C ARG A 163 -11.79 -9.99 -14.53
N PRO A 164 -11.74 -8.88 -15.30
CA PRO A 164 -10.68 -7.89 -15.13
C PRO A 164 -10.65 -7.30 -13.72
N ALA A 165 -11.80 -6.89 -13.20
CA ALA A 165 -11.89 -6.34 -11.84
C ALA A 165 -11.53 -7.37 -10.76
N ALA A 166 -11.92 -8.63 -10.97
CA ALA A 166 -11.57 -9.73 -10.09
C ALA A 166 -10.05 -10.06 -10.11
N ARG A 167 -9.39 -9.98 -11.28
CA ARG A 167 -7.93 -10.12 -11.39
C ARG A 167 -7.21 -8.99 -10.67
N ALA A 168 -7.62 -7.74 -10.90
CA ALA A 168 -7.05 -6.59 -10.21
C ALA A 168 -7.19 -6.70 -8.69
N ARG A 169 -8.36 -7.17 -8.22
CA ARG A 169 -8.59 -7.45 -6.79
C ARG A 169 -7.62 -8.53 -6.25
N LEU A 170 -7.47 -9.66 -6.94
CA LEU A 170 -6.56 -10.71 -6.48
C LEU A 170 -5.10 -10.24 -6.47
N TRP A 171 -4.68 -9.57 -7.54
CA TRP A 171 -3.33 -9.06 -7.68
C TRP A 171 -2.98 -8.05 -6.58
N THR A 172 -3.85 -7.05 -6.37
CA THR A 172 -3.66 -6.06 -5.31
C THR A 172 -3.59 -6.68 -3.92
N ARG A 173 -4.38 -7.73 -3.64
CA ARG A 173 -4.28 -8.47 -2.38
C ARG A 173 -2.93 -9.19 -2.23
N LYS A 174 -2.43 -9.83 -3.30
CA LYS A 174 -1.12 -10.52 -3.28
C LYS A 174 0.01 -9.53 -3.01
N GLU A 175 0.06 -8.45 -3.78
CA GLU A 175 1.02 -7.36 -3.62
C GLU A 175 0.97 -6.76 -2.20
N ALA A 176 -0.23 -6.47 -1.69
CA ALA A 176 -0.41 -5.94 -0.35
C ALA A 176 0.12 -6.92 0.71
N LEU A 177 -0.20 -8.21 0.64
CA LEU A 177 0.31 -9.24 1.55
C LEU A 177 1.84 -9.30 1.54
N VAL A 178 2.43 -9.30 0.35
CA VAL A 178 3.87 -9.36 0.15
C VAL A 178 4.56 -8.09 0.66
N LYS A 179 3.96 -6.91 0.46
CA LYS A 179 4.44 -5.64 1.01
C LYS A 179 4.35 -5.61 2.53
N ALA A 180 3.27 -6.14 3.12
CA ALA A 180 3.11 -6.28 4.57
C ALA A 180 4.13 -7.26 5.17
N ALA A 181 4.46 -8.33 4.45
CA ALA A 181 5.54 -9.25 4.81
C ALA A 181 6.94 -8.60 4.77
N GLY A 182 7.10 -7.54 3.97
CA GLY A 182 8.37 -6.84 3.77
C GLY A 182 9.39 -7.61 2.93
N THR A 183 8.98 -8.72 2.31
CA THR A 183 9.85 -9.59 1.51
C THR A 183 9.97 -9.14 0.06
N GLY A 184 8.91 -8.52 -0.49
CA GLY A 184 8.75 -8.48 -1.95
C GLY A 184 8.44 -9.88 -2.50
N PHE A 185 8.22 -9.99 -3.82
CA PHE A 185 8.05 -11.29 -4.46
C PHE A 185 9.41 -11.99 -4.53
N THR A 186 9.70 -12.82 -3.54
CA THR A 186 10.90 -13.68 -3.50
C THR A 186 10.64 -15.09 -4.05
N GLY A 187 9.38 -15.41 -4.37
CA GLY A 187 8.92 -16.68 -4.92
C GLY A 187 7.79 -16.47 -5.92
N ASP A 188 7.11 -17.56 -6.29
CA ASP A 188 6.02 -17.52 -7.27
C ASP A 188 4.82 -16.71 -6.72
N PRO A 189 4.36 -15.65 -7.41
CA PRO A 189 3.14 -14.93 -7.00
C PRO A 189 1.90 -15.83 -6.86
N ALA A 190 1.83 -16.94 -7.59
CA ALA A 190 0.76 -17.92 -7.47
C ALA A 190 0.67 -18.54 -6.05
N ASP A 191 1.78 -18.60 -5.32
CA ASP A 191 1.82 -19.16 -3.95
C ASP A 191 1.31 -18.19 -2.88
N VAL A 192 1.09 -16.91 -3.22
CA VAL A 192 0.59 -15.92 -2.26
C VAL A 192 -0.92 -16.12 -2.03
N PRO A 193 -1.38 -16.37 -0.78
CA PRO A 193 -2.74 -16.83 -0.51
C PRO A 193 -3.75 -15.67 -0.46
N ALA A 194 -4.07 -15.06 -1.61
CA ALA A 194 -4.93 -13.88 -1.66
C ALA A 194 -6.41 -14.17 -1.33
N LEU A 195 -6.91 -15.36 -1.64
CA LEU A 195 -8.27 -15.77 -1.29
C LEU A 195 -8.44 -15.99 0.22
N SER A 196 -7.45 -16.62 0.85
CA SER A 196 -7.48 -17.01 2.26
C SER A 196 -6.14 -16.70 2.93
N PRO A 197 -5.93 -15.44 3.38
CA PRO A 197 -4.69 -15.04 4.05
C PRO A 197 -4.36 -15.93 5.26
N GLY A 198 -3.08 -16.09 5.54
CA GLY A 198 -2.61 -16.90 6.66
C GLY A 198 -2.93 -16.29 8.03
N PRO A 199 -2.76 -17.06 9.12
CA PRO A 199 -2.90 -16.54 10.47
C PRO A 199 -2.03 -15.30 10.70
N GLY A 200 -2.59 -14.26 11.32
CA GLY A 200 -1.90 -13.00 11.59
C GLY A 200 -1.88 -12.00 10.41
N ASP A 201 -2.34 -12.39 9.23
CA ASP A 201 -2.52 -11.49 8.09
C ASP A 201 -3.99 -11.08 7.94
N ALA A 202 -4.24 -9.79 7.96
CA ALA A 202 -5.54 -9.21 7.67
C ALA A 202 -5.47 -8.41 6.36
N VAL A 203 -6.37 -8.70 5.42
CA VAL A 203 -6.41 -8.04 4.10
C VAL A 203 -7.80 -7.51 3.83
N VAL A 204 -7.88 -6.22 3.54
CA VAL A 204 -9.12 -5.53 3.18
C VAL A 204 -9.03 -5.00 1.77
N ASP A 205 -10.10 -5.19 0.99
CA ASP A 205 -10.25 -4.54 -0.31
C ASP A 205 -10.69 -3.09 -0.08
N LEU A 206 -10.07 -2.15 -0.78
CA LEU A 206 -10.41 -0.74 -0.68
C LEU A 206 -11.69 -0.46 -1.46
N GLY A 207 -12.76 -0.13 -0.73
CA GLY A 207 -14.05 0.21 -1.33
C GLY A 207 -13.98 1.45 -2.23
N GLN A 208 -14.81 1.47 -3.28
CA GLN A 208 -14.83 2.55 -4.28
C GLN A 208 -15.10 3.93 -3.69
N GLU A 209 -15.92 4.02 -2.64
CA GLU A 209 -16.15 5.27 -1.92
C GLU A 209 -14.85 5.85 -1.33
N LEU A 210 -14.03 5.00 -0.72
CA LEU A 210 -12.76 5.41 -0.11
C LEU A 210 -11.74 5.84 -1.19
N LEU A 211 -11.64 5.07 -2.28
CA LEU A 211 -10.75 5.39 -3.39
C LEU A 211 -11.14 6.74 -4.04
N ARG A 212 -12.44 6.99 -4.24
CA ARG A 212 -12.93 8.29 -4.74
C ARG A 212 -12.65 9.44 -3.78
N ALA A 213 -12.87 9.25 -2.48
CA ALA A 213 -12.53 10.26 -1.47
C ALA A 213 -11.01 10.55 -1.40
N ALA A 214 -10.19 9.62 -1.87
CA ALA A 214 -8.75 9.77 -2.02
C ALA A 214 -8.35 10.45 -3.35
N GLY A 215 -9.31 10.70 -4.26
CA GLY A 215 -9.06 11.28 -5.58
C GLY A 215 -8.54 10.27 -6.60
N LEU A 216 -8.84 8.98 -6.44
CA LEU A 216 -8.44 7.93 -7.37
C LEU A 216 -9.54 7.62 -8.39
N PRO A 217 -9.18 7.27 -9.64
CA PRO A 217 -10.15 6.94 -10.68
C PRO A 217 -11.05 5.74 -10.34
N PRO A 218 -12.27 5.67 -10.90
CA PRO A 218 -13.18 4.53 -10.73
C PRO A 218 -12.60 3.19 -11.24
N ALA A 219 -11.67 3.26 -12.20
CA ALA A 219 -10.97 2.11 -12.75
C ALA A 219 -9.94 1.51 -11.77
N VAL A 220 -9.63 2.16 -10.65
CA VAL A 220 -8.67 1.67 -9.66
C VAL A 220 -9.31 0.64 -8.73
N ARG A 221 -8.57 -0.42 -8.45
CA ARG A 221 -8.78 -1.36 -7.35
C ARG A 221 -7.58 -1.31 -6.43
N GLY A 222 -7.78 -1.70 -5.17
CA GLY A 222 -6.71 -1.66 -4.21
C GLY A 222 -6.97 -2.57 -3.03
N ALA A 223 -5.90 -2.92 -2.34
CA ALA A 223 -5.96 -3.69 -1.10
C ALA A 223 -4.98 -3.11 -0.08
N LEU A 224 -5.36 -3.23 1.19
CA LEU A 224 -4.51 -2.95 2.33
C LEU A 224 -4.35 -4.22 3.14
N ALA A 225 -3.11 -4.61 3.40
CA ALA A 225 -2.77 -5.74 4.25
C ALA A 225 -2.04 -5.26 5.50
N LEU A 226 -2.42 -5.79 6.65
CA LEU A 226 -1.70 -5.67 7.91
C LEU A 226 -1.26 -7.05 8.33
N ARG A 227 0.05 -7.19 8.56
CA ARG A 227 0.63 -8.37 9.20
C ARG A 227 0.88 -8.06 10.66
N VAL A 228 0.33 -8.88 11.54
CA VAL A 228 0.63 -8.90 12.97
C VAL A 228 1.09 -10.33 13.30
N PRO A 229 2.38 -10.56 13.59
CA PRO A 229 2.87 -11.89 13.92
C PRO A 229 2.08 -12.51 15.07
N THR A 230 1.54 -13.71 14.86
CA THR A 230 1.01 -14.55 15.92
C THR A 230 2.20 -15.09 16.72
N ARG A 231 2.15 -14.96 18.05
CA ARG A 231 3.18 -15.47 18.95
C ARG A 231 3.41 -16.98 18.78
#